data_AF-A0A497I4G5-F1
#
_entry.id   AF-A0A497I4G5-F1
#
_cell.length_a   1.000
_cell.length_b   1.000
_cell.length_c   1.000
_cell.angle_alpha   90.00
_cell.angle_beta   90.00
_cell.angle_gamma   90.00
#
_symmetry.space_group_name_H-M   'P 1'
#
loop_
_entity.id
_entity.type
_entity.pdbx_description
1 polymer ?
#
loop_
_entity_poly.entity_id
_entity_poly.type
_entity_poly.pdbx_seq_one_letter_code
_entity_poly.pdbx_strand_id
1 'polypeptide(L)'
;MYIPLLSEKEINEDLKRNFPGLGLTAEDLIDEKNQFYAPCLEDVLAGYTAGRKLSEFCLERRLIRWSPYEISGIAFVVYSFPALSNLVGRDKAAQGIEDLQRMGIIKAKRLGLLKRRTIHYVKNFSEIGKGLRKYISNSYGLEESEIRGILREFQEELSPYKRLVDRISEISKNLFDRFIRDFESQTEKPDPYNFMKDWGNGRRPSIFESREVQEMLIFQRLSMFR
;
A
#
# COMPACT_ATOMS: atom_id res chain seq x y z
N MET A 1 -6.29 -21.84 -0.89
CA MET A 1 -6.14 -21.11 0.40
C MET A 1 -7.08 -19.93 0.32
N TYR A 2 -8.02 -19.82 1.27
CA TYR A 2 -9.01 -18.74 1.35
C TYR A 2 -8.31 -17.45 1.82
N ILE A 3 -8.63 -16.31 1.20
CA ILE A 3 -8.24 -14.99 1.73
C ILE A 3 -9.51 -14.28 2.21
N PRO A 4 -9.65 -14.00 3.51
CA PRO A 4 -10.67 -13.08 3.98
C PRO A 4 -10.28 -11.66 3.55
N LEU A 5 -11.04 -11.11 2.60
CA LEU A 5 -11.01 -9.67 2.32
C LEU A 5 -11.92 -8.95 3.31
N LEU A 6 -11.51 -7.78 3.76
CA LEU A 6 -12.41 -6.86 4.47
C LEU A 6 -13.55 -6.47 3.52
N SER A 7 -14.76 -6.43 4.07
CA SER A 7 -15.91 -5.84 3.40
C SER A 7 -15.76 -4.33 3.28
N GLU A 8 -16.52 -3.73 2.36
CA GLU A 8 -16.60 -2.28 2.23
C GLU A 8 -17.00 -1.62 3.57
N LYS A 9 -17.94 -2.22 4.30
CA LYS A 9 -18.37 -1.75 5.62
C LYS A 9 -17.21 -1.72 6.62
N GLU A 10 -16.43 -2.78 6.71
CA GLU A 10 -15.27 -2.85 7.62
C GLU A 10 -14.20 -1.80 7.25
N ILE A 11 -13.97 -1.56 5.96
CA ILE A 11 -13.05 -0.52 5.49
C ILE A 11 -13.59 0.87 5.85
N ASN A 12 -14.87 1.15 5.60
CA ASN A 12 -15.49 2.43 5.93
C ASN A 12 -15.44 2.69 7.45
N GLU A 13 -15.65 1.67 8.28
CA GLU A 13 -15.52 1.78 9.74
C GLU A 13 -14.07 2.06 10.16
N ASP A 14 -13.09 1.38 9.56
CA ASP A 14 -11.67 1.61 9.82
C ASP A 14 -11.21 3.00 9.37
N LEU A 15 -11.64 3.46 8.19
CA LEU A 15 -11.37 4.80 7.67
C LEU A 15 -11.96 5.88 8.59
N LYS A 16 -13.22 5.72 9.01
CA LYS A 16 -13.87 6.63 9.95
C LYS A 16 -13.14 6.69 11.29
N ARG A 17 -12.63 5.55 11.77
CA ARG A 17 -11.87 5.46 13.03
C ARG A 17 -10.51 6.15 12.92
N ASN A 18 -9.79 5.94 11.82
CA ASN A 18 -8.44 6.45 11.62
C ASN A 18 -8.40 7.92 11.15
N PHE A 19 -9.47 8.39 10.52
CA PHE A 19 -9.60 9.74 9.96
C PHE A 19 -10.89 10.43 10.39
N PRO A 20 -11.11 10.60 11.71
CA PRO A 20 -12.31 11.25 12.20
C PRO A 20 -12.39 12.68 11.64
N GLY A 21 -13.52 13.04 11.06
CA GLY A 21 -13.78 14.37 10.50
C GLY A 21 -13.48 14.54 9.01
N LEU A 22 -12.88 13.55 8.33
CA LEU A 22 -12.67 13.61 6.87
C LEU A 22 -13.82 13.01 6.07
N GLY A 23 -14.68 12.20 6.70
CA GLY A 23 -15.82 11.57 6.02
C GLY A 23 -15.43 10.54 4.96
N LEU A 24 -14.19 10.04 5.01
CA LEU A 24 -13.63 9.16 3.98
C LEU A 24 -14.30 7.79 3.95
N THR A 25 -14.52 7.29 2.74
CA THR A 25 -15.10 5.99 2.42
C THR A 25 -14.21 5.24 1.42
N ALA A 26 -14.50 3.95 1.20
CA ALA A 26 -13.82 3.12 0.22
C ALA A 26 -13.96 3.68 -1.21
N GLU A 27 -15.09 4.31 -1.54
CA GLU A 27 -15.35 4.94 -2.83
C GLU A 27 -14.41 6.12 -3.12
N ASP A 28 -14.01 6.87 -2.09
CA ASP A 28 -13.04 7.97 -2.23
C ASP A 28 -11.63 7.49 -2.64
N LEU A 29 -11.39 6.18 -2.60
CA LEU A 29 -10.14 5.55 -2.99
C LEU A 29 -10.16 5.03 -4.44
N ILE A 30 -11.24 5.26 -5.17
CA ILE A 30 -11.45 4.86 -6.56
C ILE A 30 -11.37 6.07 -7.47
N ASP A 31 -10.59 5.95 -8.54
CA ASP A 31 -10.66 6.86 -9.68
C ASP A 31 -10.23 6.09 -10.93
N GLU A 32 -11.21 5.69 -11.74
CA GLU A 32 -10.99 4.91 -12.97
C GLU A 32 -10.16 5.65 -14.02
N LYS A 33 -10.07 6.98 -13.92
CA LYS A 33 -9.34 7.84 -14.87
C LYS A 33 -7.93 8.15 -14.41
N ASN A 34 -7.59 7.82 -13.17
CA ASN A 34 -6.33 8.16 -12.55
C ASN A 34 -5.53 6.92 -12.17
N GLN A 35 -4.36 6.76 -12.82
CA GLN A 35 -3.52 5.59 -12.60
C GLN A 35 -2.98 5.47 -11.17
N PHE A 36 -2.99 6.55 -10.37
CA PHE A 36 -2.54 6.54 -8.99
C PHE A 36 -3.57 5.98 -8.01
N TYR A 37 -4.83 5.82 -8.41
CA TYR A 37 -5.91 5.29 -7.58
C TYR A 37 -6.24 3.84 -7.96
N ALA A 38 -7.10 3.20 -7.18
CA ALA A 38 -7.72 1.96 -7.62
C ALA A 38 -8.73 2.22 -8.74
N PRO A 39 -8.84 1.31 -9.72
CA PRO A 39 -9.80 1.44 -10.81
C PRO A 39 -11.22 1.01 -10.40
N CYS A 40 -11.39 0.25 -9.32
CA CYS A 40 -12.68 -0.23 -8.85
C CYS A 40 -12.66 -0.60 -7.36
N LEU A 41 -13.83 -0.85 -6.80
CA LEU A 41 -14.01 -1.17 -5.39
C LEU A 41 -13.31 -2.48 -5.01
N GLU A 42 -13.37 -3.52 -5.84
CA GLU A 42 -12.71 -4.80 -5.54
C GLU A 42 -11.20 -4.61 -5.32
N ASP A 43 -10.56 -3.78 -6.16
CA ASP A 43 -9.15 -3.42 -6.02
C ASP A 43 -8.87 -2.67 -4.70
N VAL A 44 -9.80 -1.81 -4.25
CA VAL A 44 -9.74 -1.18 -2.92
C VAL A 44 -9.83 -2.23 -1.83
N LEU A 45 -10.83 -3.12 -1.87
CA LEU A 45 -11.00 -4.16 -0.85
C LEU A 45 -9.73 -5.01 -0.71
N ALA A 46 -9.13 -5.40 -1.83
CA ALA A 46 -7.93 -6.22 -1.86
C ALA A 46 -6.70 -5.44 -1.36
N GLY A 47 -6.42 -4.29 -1.96
CA GLY A 47 -5.27 -3.46 -1.60
C GLY A 47 -5.31 -3.02 -0.13
N TYR A 48 -6.45 -2.50 0.30
CA TYR A 48 -6.65 -2.02 1.66
C TYR A 48 -6.51 -3.17 2.66
N THR A 49 -7.11 -4.33 2.40
CA THR A 49 -6.97 -5.51 3.27
C THR A 49 -5.51 -5.90 3.44
N ALA A 50 -4.75 -6.00 2.34
CA ALA A 50 -3.34 -6.38 2.40
C ALA A 50 -2.52 -5.38 3.24
N GLY A 51 -2.69 -4.08 3.01
CA GLY A 51 -2.02 -3.03 3.79
C GLY A 51 -2.44 -3.05 5.26
N ARG A 52 -3.73 -3.26 5.53
CA ARG A 52 -4.28 -3.33 6.90
C ARG A 52 -3.73 -4.52 7.66
N LYS A 53 -3.75 -5.72 7.07
CA LYS A 53 -3.25 -6.97 7.68
C LYS A 53 -1.76 -6.92 7.97
N LEU A 54 -0.97 -6.36 7.04
CA LEU A 54 0.45 -6.11 7.28
C LEU A 54 0.69 -5.16 8.47
N SER A 55 -0.16 -4.15 8.60
CA SER A 55 -0.07 -3.21 9.70
C SER A 55 -0.45 -3.87 11.03
N GLU A 56 -1.55 -4.63 11.06
CA GLU A 56 -1.99 -5.41 12.25
C GLU A 56 -0.85 -6.28 12.77
N PHE A 57 -0.24 -7.07 11.87
CA PHE A 57 0.94 -7.88 12.20
C PHE A 57 2.04 -7.05 12.88
N CYS A 58 2.40 -5.90 12.30
CA CYS A 58 3.45 -5.05 12.87
C CYS A 58 3.06 -4.44 14.24
N LEU A 59 1.77 -4.17 14.45
CA LEU A 59 1.24 -3.58 15.69
C LEU A 59 1.29 -4.58 16.85
N GLU A 60 0.77 -5.78 16.59
CA GLU A 60 0.68 -6.85 17.58
C GLU A 60 2.06 -7.27 18.08
N ARG A 61 3.06 -7.21 17.20
CA ARG A 61 4.46 -7.50 17.52
C ARG A 61 5.23 -6.29 18.04
N ARG A 62 4.55 -5.16 18.26
CA ARG A 62 5.13 -3.89 18.78
C ARG A 62 6.33 -3.40 17.96
N LEU A 63 6.37 -3.74 16.67
CA LEU A 63 7.44 -3.34 15.75
C LEU A 63 7.38 -1.85 15.41
N ILE A 64 6.32 -1.16 15.81
CA ILE A 64 6.21 0.28 15.71
C ILE A 64 5.53 0.82 16.96
N ARG A 65 5.90 2.04 17.39
CA ARG A 65 5.33 2.73 18.57
C ARG A 65 4.30 3.81 18.20
N TRP A 66 4.32 4.29 16.96
CA TRP A 66 3.44 5.32 16.39
C TRP A 66 2.95 4.86 15.02
N SER A 67 1.78 5.35 14.60
CA SER A 67 0.82 4.69 13.71
C SER A 67 1.01 4.93 12.19
N PRO A 68 1.72 4.06 11.45
CA PRO A 68 1.45 3.88 10.03
C PRO A 68 0.03 3.32 9.76
N TYR A 69 -0.76 2.97 10.80
CA TYR A 69 -2.14 2.45 10.69
C TYR A 69 -3.05 3.36 9.90
N GLU A 70 -2.85 4.67 10.04
CA GLU A 70 -3.71 5.62 9.38
C GLU A 70 -3.63 5.39 7.87
N ILE A 71 -2.42 5.33 7.29
CA ILE A 71 -2.31 5.40 5.83
C ILE A 71 -1.97 4.08 5.15
N SER A 72 -1.60 3.01 5.84
CA SER A 72 -1.06 1.80 5.18
C SER A 72 -2.07 1.13 4.23
N GLY A 73 -3.33 0.99 4.66
CA GLY A 73 -4.40 0.50 3.78
C GLY A 73 -4.55 1.38 2.54
N ILE A 74 -4.56 2.70 2.72
CA ILE A 74 -4.66 3.67 1.63
C ILE A 74 -3.41 3.63 0.74
N ALA A 75 -2.20 3.47 1.28
CA ALA A 75 -0.93 3.47 0.54
C ALA A 75 -0.75 2.20 -0.33
N PHE A 76 -1.50 1.13 -0.04
CA PHE A 76 -1.60 -0.05 -0.90
C PHE A 76 -2.60 0.13 -2.04
N VAL A 77 -3.42 1.18 -2.00
CA VAL A 77 -4.47 1.48 -2.97
C VAL A 77 -4.09 2.70 -3.83
N VAL A 78 -3.46 3.69 -3.21
CA VAL A 78 -3.14 5.01 -3.76
C VAL A 78 -1.63 5.26 -3.72
N TYR A 79 -1.03 5.55 -4.87
CA TYR A 79 0.45 5.49 -5.06
C TYR A 79 1.15 6.83 -5.26
N SER A 80 0.45 7.96 -5.14
CA SER A 80 1.05 9.29 -5.25
C SER A 80 0.85 10.11 -3.98
N PHE A 81 1.86 10.90 -3.63
CA PHE A 81 1.80 11.80 -2.48
C PHE A 81 0.68 12.86 -2.59
N PRO A 82 0.42 13.51 -3.74
CA PRO A 82 -0.68 14.47 -3.85
C PRO A 82 -2.04 13.86 -3.51
N ALA A 83 -2.31 12.65 -4.01
CA ALA A 83 -3.55 11.92 -3.76
C ALA A 83 -3.68 11.57 -2.26
N LEU A 84 -2.65 10.94 -1.67
CA LEU A 84 -2.63 10.65 -0.24
C LEU A 84 -2.79 11.92 0.60
N SER A 85 -2.07 12.99 0.27
CA SER A 85 -2.15 14.25 0.99
C SER A 85 -3.53 14.90 0.93
N ASN A 86 -4.28 14.70 -0.15
CA ASN A 86 -5.66 15.19 -0.27
C ASN A 86 -6.62 14.36 0.59
N LEU A 87 -6.40 13.04 0.66
CA LEU A 87 -7.27 12.11 1.40
C LEU A 87 -7.10 12.23 2.91
N VAL A 88 -5.85 12.33 3.39
CA VAL A 88 -5.55 12.17 4.83
C VAL A 88 -4.87 13.39 5.45
N GLY A 89 -4.67 14.45 4.67
CA GLY A 89 -3.87 15.60 5.06
C GLY A 89 -2.37 15.36 4.87
N ARG A 90 -1.66 16.47 4.66
CA ARG A 90 -0.25 16.48 4.25
C ARG A 90 0.69 15.83 5.27
N ASP A 91 0.56 16.20 6.54
CA ASP A 91 1.52 15.79 7.56
C ASP A 91 1.41 14.28 7.84
N LYS A 92 0.18 13.76 7.86
CA LYS A 92 -0.11 12.32 7.96
C LYS A 92 0.44 11.54 6.78
N ALA A 93 0.20 12.00 5.55
CA ALA A 93 0.75 11.37 4.34
C ALA A 93 2.29 11.35 4.35
N ALA A 94 2.94 12.44 4.74
CA ALA A 94 4.40 12.52 4.78
C ALA A 94 5.01 11.59 5.82
N GLN A 95 4.45 11.59 7.03
CA GLN A 95 4.93 10.74 8.12
C GLN A 95 4.77 9.25 7.77
N GLY A 96 3.57 8.85 7.33
CA GLY A 96 3.31 7.45 7.03
C GLY A 96 4.15 6.91 5.86
N ILE A 97 4.42 7.72 4.82
CA ILE A 97 5.32 7.30 3.73
C ILE A 97 6.75 7.11 4.24
N GLU A 98 7.25 8.00 5.10
CA GLU A 98 8.58 7.83 5.71
C GLU A 98 8.66 6.56 6.55
N ASP A 99 7.62 6.25 7.32
CA ASP A 99 7.59 5.07 8.19
C ASP A 99 7.48 3.77 7.40
N LEU A 100 6.56 3.69 6.43
CA LEU A 100 6.45 2.53 5.54
C LEU A 100 7.75 2.28 4.76
N GLN A 101 8.45 3.34 4.36
CA GLN A 101 9.75 3.22 3.70
C GLN A 101 10.84 2.72 4.67
N ARG A 102 10.87 3.21 5.91
CA ARG A 102 11.82 2.76 6.96
C ARG A 102 11.64 1.28 7.30
N MET A 103 10.39 0.83 7.40
CA MET A 103 10.05 -0.58 7.59
C MET A 103 10.36 -1.45 6.36
N GLY A 104 10.68 -0.80 5.24
CA GLY A 104 10.99 -1.47 3.98
C GLY A 104 9.77 -2.05 3.27
N ILE A 105 8.56 -1.62 3.64
CA ILE A 105 7.28 -2.07 3.06
C ILE A 105 7.08 -1.48 1.67
N ILE A 106 7.40 -0.19 1.51
CA ILE A 106 7.35 0.51 0.23
C ILE A 106 8.75 0.92 -0.19
N LYS A 107 8.90 1.24 -1.46
CA LYS A 107 9.99 2.11 -1.93
C LYS A 107 9.36 3.41 -2.41
N ALA A 108 9.89 4.51 -1.90
CA ALA A 108 9.44 5.84 -2.27
C ALA A 108 10.62 6.63 -2.83
N LYS A 109 10.36 7.43 -3.87
CA LYS A 109 11.35 8.34 -4.47
C LYS A 109 10.85 9.76 -4.33
N ARG A 110 11.70 10.59 -3.70
CA ARG A 110 11.50 12.03 -3.61
C ARG A 110 11.95 12.67 -4.92
N LEU A 111 11.12 13.54 -5.45
CA LEU A 111 11.39 14.33 -6.65
C LEU A 111 11.70 15.76 -6.22
N GLY A 112 13.00 16.09 -6.24
CA GLY A 112 13.50 17.37 -5.77
C GLY A 112 13.72 17.45 -4.25
N LEU A 113 13.91 18.67 -3.75
CA LEU A 113 14.38 18.92 -2.37
C LEU A 113 13.27 18.86 -1.31
N LEU A 114 11.99 18.90 -1.70
CA LEU A 114 10.86 18.96 -0.77
C LEU A 114 10.26 17.56 -0.54
N LYS A 115 9.99 17.22 0.74
CA LYS A 115 9.33 15.95 1.15
C LYS A 115 7.98 15.69 0.47
N ARG A 116 7.35 16.75 -0.06
CA ARG A 116 5.97 16.80 -0.61
C ARG A 116 5.84 16.28 -2.04
N ARG A 117 6.88 15.65 -2.57
CA ARG A 117 7.00 15.29 -3.98
C ARG A 117 7.43 13.84 -4.08
N THR A 118 6.63 12.96 -3.50
CA THR A 118 6.96 11.55 -3.39
C THR A 118 6.00 10.72 -4.21
N ILE A 119 6.54 9.80 -5.00
CA ILE A 119 5.79 8.67 -5.54
C ILE A 119 6.32 7.40 -4.87
N HIS A 120 5.47 6.40 -4.67
CA HIS A 120 5.90 5.13 -4.09
C HIS A 120 5.31 3.94 -4.84
N TYR A 121 5.93 2.79 -4.59
CA TYR A 121 5.36 1.50 -4.92
C TYR A 121 5.47 0.56 -3.72
N VAL A 122 4.55 -0.39 -3.64
CA VAL A 122 4.55 -1.43 -2.61
C VAL A 122 5.56 -2.49 -3.00
N LYS A 123 6.45 -2.89 -2.09
CA LYS A 123 7.41 -3.96 -2.40
C LYS A 123 6.72 -5.33 -2.42
N ASN A 124 7.33 -6.28 -3.11
CA ASN A 124 6.79 -7.63 -3.15
C ASN A 124 6.95 -8.31 -1.78
N PHE A 125 6.25 -9.41 -1.56
CA PHE A 125 6.18 -10.07 -0.27
C PHE A 125 7.56 -10.47 0.29
N SER A 126 8.45 -10.95 -0.58
CA SER A 126 9.82 -11.33 -0.20
C SER A 126 10.66 -10.10 0.19
N GLU A 127 10.55 -9.03 -0.57
CA GLU A 127 11.23 -7.76 -0.31
C GLU A 127 10.74 -7.12 0.99
N ILE A 128 9.43 -7.19 1.30
CA ILE A 128 8.86 -6.73 2.57
C ILE A 128 9.50 -7.51 3.73
N GLY A 129 9.54 -8.85 3.65
CA GLY A 129 10.16 -9.67 4.71
C GLY A 129 11.64 -9.30 4.96
N LYS A 130 12.41 -9.05 3.89
CA LYS A 130 13.79 -8.55 4.01
C LYS A 130 13.86 -7.14 4.63
N GLY A 131 12.92 -6.27 4.25
CA GLY A 131 12.77 -4.93 4.81
C GLY A 131 12.52 -4.95 6.31
N LEU A 132 11.53 -5.75 6.73
CA LEU A 132 11.19 -5.95 8.14
C LEU A 132 12.38 -6.51 8.93
N ARG A 133 13.08 -7.52 8.41
CA ARG A 133 14.31 -8.04 9.06
C ARG A 133 15.31 -6.93 9.36
N LYS A 134 15.64 -6.12 8.33
CA LYS A 134 16.59 -5.02 8.46
C LYS A 134 16.10 -3.98 9.47
N TYR A 135 14.81 -3.64 9.40
CA TYR A 135 14.21 -2.66 10.28
C TYR A 135 14.21 -3.11 11.75
N ILE A 136 13.83 -4.35 12.02
CA ILE A 136 13.83 -4.93 13.38
C ILE A 136 15.26 -4.99 13.94
N SER A 137 16.21 -5.49 13.13
CA SER A 137 17.63 -5.60 13.52
C SER A 137 18.21 -4.24 13.93
N ASN A 138 17.84 -3.18 13.22
CA ASN A 138 18.35 -1.83 13.46
C ASN A 138 17.63 -1.09 14.59
N SER A 139 16.38 -1.45 14.90
CA SER A 139 15.51 -0.60 15.73
C SER A 139 15.18 -1.20 17.10
N TYR A 140 15.34 -2.51 17.29
CA TYR A 140 14.79 -3.19 18.47
C TYR A 140 15.79 -3.94 19.36
N GLY A 141 17.08 -4.00 19.00
CA GLY A 141 18.09 -4.69 19.83
C GLY A 141 17.73 -6.14 20.17
N LEU A 142 16.88 -6.78 19.36
CA LEU A 142 16.45 -8.16 19.53
C LEU A 142 17.55 -9.12 19.11
N GLU A 143 17.58 -10.28 19.74
CA GLU A 143 18.45 -11.37 19.35
C GLU A 143 18.03 -11.97 18.00
N GLU A 144 18.99 -12.53 17.25
CA GLU A 144 18.73 -13.09 15.91
C GLU A 144 17.72 -14.27 15.95
N SER A 145 17.57 -14.96 17.07
CA SER A 145 16.52 -15.98 17.28
C SER A 145 15.12 -15.36 17.30
N GLU A 146 14.93 -14.24 17.98
CA GLU A 146 13.66 -13.52 18.08
C GLU A 146 13.25 -12.93 16.74
N ILE A 147 14.21 -12.32 16.03
CA ILE A 147 14.00 -11.79 14.68
C ILE A 147 13.53 -12.90 13.72
N ARG A 148 14.17 -14.07 13.77
CA ARG A 148 13.75 -15.24 12.98
C ARG A 148 12.35 -15.74 13.34
N GLY A 149 12.00 -15.73 14.63
CA GLY A 149 10.65 -16.07 15.10
C GLY A 149 9.59 -15.16 14.48
N ILE A 150 9.77 -13.83 14.59
CA ILE A 150 8.87 -12.83 14.02
C ILE A 150 8.76 -12.99 12.49
N LEU A 151 9.87 -13.23 11.79
CA LEU A 151 9.84 -13.40 10.33
C LEU A 151 9.15 -14.71 9.91
N ARG A 152 9.21 -15.76 10.73
CA ARG A 152 8.43 -16.98 10.49
C ARG A 152 6.94 -16.72 10.64
N GLU A 153 6.53 -16.01 11.70
CA GLU A 153 5.13 -15.61 11.90
C GLU A 153 4.64 -14.73 10.75
N PHE A 154 5.45 -13.78 10.26
CA PHE A 154 5.13 -13.00 9.06
C PHE A 154 4.85 -13.90 7.85
N GLN A 155 5.68 -14.90 7.62
CA GLN A 155 5.48 -15.85 6.52
C GLN A 155 4.19 -16.66 6.74
N GLU A 156 3.95 -17.16 7.94
CA GLU A 156 2.77 -17.98 8.26
C GLU A 156 1.48 -17.18 8.13
N GLU A 157 1.36 -16.07 8.85
CA GLU A 157 0.14 -15.26 8.94
C GLU A 157 -0.18 -14.51 7.65
N LEU A 158 0.83 -14.00 6.94
CA LEU A 158 0.61 -13.21 5.73
C LEU A 158 0.83 -13.99 4.42
N SER A 159 1.23 -15.27 4.47
CA SER A 159 1.27 -16.13 3.28
C SER A 159 -0.04 -16.16 2.47
N PRO A 160 -1.25 -16.09 3.08
CA PRO A 160 -2.47 -16.03 2.28
C PRO A 160 -2.46 -14.82 1.35
N TYR A 161 -2.01 -13.66 1.82
CA TYR A 161 -2.00 -12.40 1.06
C TYR A 161 -0.81 -12.27 0.10
N LYS A 162 0.14 -13.22 0.09
CA LYS A 162 1.38 -13.12 -0.70
C LYS A 162 1.13 -12.79 -2.17
N ARG A 163 0.26 -13.56 -2.84
CA ARG A 163 -0.04 -13.36 -4.28
C ARG A 163 -0.66 -11.99 -4.56
N LEU A 164 -1.52 -11.54 -3.66
CA LEU A 164 -2.15 -10.23 -3.74
C LEU A 164 -1.12 -9.11 -3.58
N VAL A 165 -0.24 -9.20 -2.57
CA VAL A 165 0.86 -8.26 -2.35
C VAL A 165 1.82 -8.23 -3.54
N ASP A 166 2.17 -9.40 -4.09
CA ASP A 166 3.06 -9.50 -5.24
C ASP A 166 2.44 -8.84 -6.49
N ARG A 167 1.13 -9.00 -6.71
CA ARG A 167 0.40 -8.34 -7.81
C ARG A 167 0.29 -6.83 -7.62
N ILE A 168 -0.03 -6.37 -6.41
CA ILE A 168 -0.03 -4.95 -6.05
C ILE A 168 1.36 -4.35 -6.29
N SER A 169 2.41 -5.10 -5.91
CA SER A 169 3.79 -4.68 -6.12
C SER A 169 4.12 -4.51 -7.60
N GLU A 170 3.76 -5.48 -8.43
CA GLU A 170 3.99 -5.42 -9.88
C GLU A 170 3.30 -4.20 -10.51
N ILE A 171 2.00 -4.01 -10.24
CA ILE A 171 1.22 -2.88 -10.79
C ILE A 171 1.81 -1.55 -10.33
N SER A 172 2.00 -1.38 -9.02
CA SER A 172 2.50 -0.12 -8.46
C SER A 172 3.94 0.17 -8.88
N LYS A 173 4.79 -0.84 -9.05
CA LYS A 173 6.17 -0.69 -9.52
C LYS A 173 6.22 -0.29 -11.00
N ASN A 174 5.41 -0.93 -11.85
CA ASN A 174 5.30 -0.55 -13.26
C ASN A 174 4.80 0.89 -13.42
N LEU A 175 3.85 1.32 -12.58
CA LEU A 175 3.40 2.71 -12.52
C LEU A 175 4.54 3.65 -12.12
N PHE A 176 5.22 3.32 -11.02
CA PHE A 176 6.34 4.08 -10.49
C PHE A 176 7.47 4.24 -11.53
N ASP A 177 7.92 3.15 -12.15
CA ASP A 177 9.03 3.18 -13.11
C ASP A 177 8.67 3.99 -14.36
N ARG A 178 7.44 3.85 -14.88
CA ARG A 178 6.95 4.68 -15.99
C ARG A 178 6.90 6.16 -15.62
N PHE A 179 6.32 6.49 -14.48
CA PHE A 179 6.23 7.87 -14.01
C PHE A 179 7.61 8.51 -13.84
N ILE A 180 8.56 7.79 -13.22
CA ILE A 180 9.92 8.29 -13.04
C ILE A 180 10.60 8.52 -14.37
N ARG A 181 10.51 7.58 -15.31
CA ARG A 181 11.09 7.72 -16.65
C ARG A 181 10.51 8.94 -17.37
N ASP A 182 9.20 9.10 -17.33
CA ASP A 182 8.50 10.17 -18.03
C ASP A 182 8.75 11.54 -17.37
N PHE A 183 8.91 11.58 -16.04
CA PHE A 183 9.31 12.80 -15.32
C PHE A 183 10.77 13.18 -15.61
N GLU A 184 11.68 12.22 -15.67
CA GLU A 184 13.10 12.46 -15.91
C GLU A 184 13.43 12.78 -17.37
N SER A 185 12.56 12.42 -18.32
CA SER A 185 12.71 12.74 -19.74
C SER A 185 12.24 14.16 -20.11
N GLN A 186 11.63 14.90 -19.18
CA GLN A 186 11.18 16.26 -19.42
C GLN A 186 12.37 17.20 -19.65
N THR A 187 12.32 17.96 -20.75
CA THR A 187 13.36 18.93 -21.14
C THR A 187 13.44 20.11 -20.16
N GLU A 188 12.28 20.61 -19.75
CA GLU A 188 12.13 21.55 -18.63
C GLU A 188 11.68 20.75 -17.42
N LYS A 189 12.45 20.75 -16.32
CA LYS A 189 12.08 20.01 -15.10
C LYS A 189 10.82 20.64 -14.50
N PRO A 190 9.63 20.02 -14.67
CA PRO A 190 8.40 20.65 -14.20
C PRO A 190 8.35 20.58 -12.67
N ASP A 191 7.48 21.38 -12.06
CA ASP A 191 7.17 21.19 -10.65
C ASP A 191 6.63 19.75 -10.45
N PRO A 192 7.29 18.92 -9.61
CA PRO A 192 6.91 17.51 -9.50
C PRO A 192 5.51 17.29 -8.93
N TYR A 193 4.98 18.22 -8.13
CA TYR A 193 3.63 18.11 -7.60
C TYR A 193 2.59 18.32 -8.70
N ASN A 194 2.76 19.35 -9.53
CA ASN A 194 1.89 19.58 -10.69
C ASN A 194 2.02 18.44 -11.70
N PHE A 195 3.24 18.01 -12.00
CA PHE A 195 3.45 16.90 -12.92
C PHE A 195 2.77 15.60 -12.44
N MET A 196 2.83 15.27 -11.14
CA MET A 196 2.10 14.11 -10.61
C MET A 196 0.58 14.25 -10.76
N LYS A 197 0.03 15.45 -10.58
CA LYS A 197 -1.41 15.68 -10.77
C LYS A 197 -1.83 15.47 -12.22
N ASP A 198 -1.01 15.94 -13.15
CA ASP A 198 -1.36 16.00 -14.57
C ASP A 198 -0.98 14.72 -15.34
N TRP A 199 0.01 13.95 -14.85
CA TRP A 199 0.52 12.75 -15.53
C TRP A 199 -0.46 11.57 -15.48
N GLY A 200 -1.34 11.54 -14.48
CA GLY A 200 -2.27 10.44 -14.22
C GLY A 200 -3.43 10.32 -15.20
N ASN A 201 -3.22 10.44 -16.51
CA ASN A 201 -4.27 10.28 -17.52
C ASN A 201 -4.32 8.82 -17.99
N GLY A 202 -5.19 8.03 -17.38
CA GLY A 202 -5.52 6.69 -17.85
C GLY A 202 -5.89 5.73 -16.73
N ARG A 203 -6.41 4.57 -17.12
CA ARG A 203 -6.81 3.53 -16.17
C ARG A 203 -5.61 2.71 -15.69
N ARG A 204 -5.53 2.47 -14.38
CA ARG A 204 -4.65 1.45 -13.80
C ARG A 204 -5.19 0.04 -14.11
N PRO A 205 -4.36 -0.94 -14.49
CA PRO A 205 -4.80 -2.34 -14.53
C PRO A 205 -5.38 -2.77 -13.20
N SER A 206 -6.46 -3.55 -13.22
CA SER A 206 -7.01 -4.14 -11.99
C SER A 206 -6.08 -5.24 -11.47
N ILE A 207 -6.01 -5.35 -10.14
CA ILE A 207 -5.35 -6.47 -9.44
C ILE A 207 -5.92 -7.81 -9.95
N PHE A 208 -7.23 -7.85 -10.19
CA PHE A 208 -7.97 -9.04 -10.61
C PHE A 208 -7.97 -9.29 -12.12
N GLU A 209 -7.19 -8.55 -12.91
CA GLU A 209 -6.93 -8.95 -14.31
C GLU A 209 -5.99 -10.17 -14.38
N SER A 210 -5.27 -10.49 -13.31
CA SER A 210 -4.47 -11.72 -13.22
C SER A 210 -5.35 -12.93 -12.94
N ARG A 211 -5.30 -13.93 -13.83
CA ARG A 211 -5.98 -15.23 -13.67
C ARG A 211 -5.66 -15.88 -12.32
N GLU A 212 -4.41 -15.79 -11.88
CA GLU A 212 -3.97 -16.37 -10.61
C GLU A 212 -4.66 -15.74 -9.39
N VAL A 213 -5.03 -14.46 -9.48
CA VAL A 213 -5.77 -13.75 -8.43
C VAL A 213 -7.27 -13.97 -8.57
N GLN A 214 -7.80 -14.06 -9.80
CA GLN A 214 -9.21 -14.41 -10.04
C GLN A 214 -9.57 -15.77 -9.46
N GLU A 215 -8.68 -16.76 -9.62
CA GLU A 215 -8.86 -18.09 -9.04
C GLU A 215 -9.01 -18.02 -7.51
N MET A 216 -8.38 -17.05 -6.85
CA MET A 216 -8.52 -16.85 -5.40
C MET A 216 -9.90 -16.31 -5.00
N LEU A 217 -10.53 -15.46 -5.82
CA LEU A 217 -11.89 -14.94 -5.60
C LEU A 217 -12.98 -15.98 -5.89
N ILE A 218 -12.80 -16.82 -6.91
CA ILE A 218 -13.82 -17.82 -7.31
C ILE A 218 -14.11 -18.80 -6.16
N PHE A 219 -13.08 -19.19 -5.39
CA PHE A 219 -13.28 -20.02 -4.21
C PHE A 219 -14.05 -19.33 -3.07
N GLN A 220 -14.04 -17.99 -3.00
CA GLN A 220 -14.73 -17.21 -1.98
C GLN A 220 -16.25 -17.16 -2.20
N ARG A 221 -16.70 -17.02 -3.45
CA ARG A 221 -18.15 -17.01 -3.78
C ARG A 221 -18.79 -18.38 -3.55
N LEU A 222 -18.09 -19.47 -3.87
CA LEU A 222 -18.63 -20.83 -3.72
C LEU A 222 -18.76 -21.30 -2.25
N SER A 223 -18.01 -20.70 -1.32
CA SER A 223 -18.10 -21.01 0.11
C SER A 223 -19.17 -20.21 0.88
N MET A 224 -19.71 -19.12 0.29
CA MET A 224 -20.84 -18.37 0.90
C MET A 224 -22.22 -19.01 0.61
N PHE A 225 -22.27 -20.01 -0.28
CA PHE A 225 -23.49 -20.75 -0.62
C PHE A 225 -23.51 -22.17 -0.02
N ARG A 226 -22.73 -22.42 1.04
CA ARG A 226 -22.75 -23.68 1.80
C ARG A 226 -23.01 -23.43 3.26
#